data_AF-A0A2K1K5W7-F1
#
_entry.id   AF-A0A2K1K5W7-F1
#
_cell.length_a   1.000
_cell.length_b   1.000
_cell.length_c   1.000
_cell.angle_alpha   90.00
_cell.angle_beta   90.00
_cell.angle_gamma   90.00
#
_symmetry.space_group_name_H-M   'P 1'
#
loop_
_entity.id
_entity.type
_entity.pdbx_description
1 polymer ?
#
loop_
_entity_poly.entity_id
_entity_poly.type
_entity_poly.pdbx_seq_one_letter_code
_entity_poly.pdbx_strand_id
1 'polypeptide(L)'
;MSLTIFDIIWCLNLISLPNELNNLVFFTTFDISCLKSLLNELDNFTSLTTFKIRRCSSLTSLPNELNNFISLTTFKIRRCSSMTSLPNELGNLTSLITLNISCNLISLTILSIERCLNLISLANEFGNLLSLTTFHKSWSSNLISLPNELRNLAFFTIMSIRSCLSLTSLPNELSNSTSLTIFKIKRYSSLISLPNKLDILTSLTTFDIR
;
A
#
# COMPACT_ATOMS: atom_id res chain seq x y z
N MET A 1 -12.43 29.63 -10.74
CA MET A 1 -12.52 28.23 -11.22
C MET A 1 -11.93 27.33 -10.16
N SER A 2 -12.73 26.49 -9.49
CA SER A 2 -12.17 25.43 -8.64
C SER A 2 -11.79 24.27 -9.55
N LEU A 3 -10.50 24.12 -9.88
CA LEU A 3 -10.03 22.88 -10.50
C LEU A 3 -10.34 21.73 -9.53
N THR A 4 -11.14 20.76 -9.96
CA THR A 4 -11.45 19.55 -9.19
C THR A 4 -10.54 18.39 -9.58
N ILE A 5 -10.06 18.38 -10.81
CA ILE A 5 -9.19 17.34 -11.37
C ILE A 5 -7.96 18.02 -11.95
N PHE A 6 -6.78 17.51 -11.60
CA PHE A 6 -5.50 17.94 -12.12
C PHE A 6 -4.77 16.73 -12.69
N ASP A 7 -4.68 16.65 -14.02
CA ASP A 7 -4.16 15.49 -14.74
C ASP A 7 -2.90 15.87 -15.52
N ILE A 8 -1.81 15.11 -15.32
CA ILE A 8 -0.56 15.20 -16.07
C ILE A 8 -0.39 13.89 -16.82
N ILE A 9 -0.98 13.84 -18.01
CA ILE A 9 -1.08 12.63 -18.80
C ILE A 9 -0.23 12.76 -20.07
N TRP A 10 0.62 11.77 -20.32
CA TRP A 10 1.46 11.66 -21.53
C TRP A 10 2.48 12.81 -21.71
N CYS A 11 2.88 13.46 -20.62
CA CYS A 11 3.92 14.48 -20.62
C CYS A 11 5.33 13.84 -20.64
N LEU A 12 5.72 13.25 -21.77
CA LEU A 12 6.95 12.45 -21.93
C LEU A 12 8.25 13.23 -21.65
N ASN A 13 8.23 14.54 -21.81
CA ASN A 13 9.38 15.43 -21.58
C ASN A 13 9.36 16.10 -20.20
N LEU A 14 8.30 15.90 -19.40
CA LEU A 14 8.20 16.50 -18.08
C LEU A 14 9.10 15.73 -17.10
N ILE A 15 10.18 16.38 -16.67
CA ILE A 15 11.17 15.79 -15.78
C ILE A 15 10.66 15.82 -14.33
N SER A 16 10.13 16.98 -13.92
CA SER A 16 9.59 17.22 -12.59
C SER A 16 8.32 18.07 -12.68
N LEU A 17 7.55 18.03 -11.59
CA LEU A 17 6.47 18.97 -11.37
C LEU A 17 7.06 20.35 -11.00
N PRO A 18 6.30 21.46 -11.12
CA PRO A 18 6.67 22.75 -10.55
C PRO A 18 6.34 22.82 -9.05
N ASN A 19 7.15 23.54 -8.26
CA ASN A 19 6.95 23.71 -6.81
C ASN A 19 5.63 24.45 -6.50
N GLU A 20 5.14 25.25 -7.45
CA GLU A 20 3.95 26.09 -7.31
C GLU A 20 2.62 25.31 -7.36
N LEU A 21 2.65 23.97 -7.58
CA LEU A 21 1.45 23.13 -7.47
C LEU A 21 0.80 23.18 -6.09
N ASN A 22 1.57 23.55 -5.07
CA ASN A 22 1.08 23.77 -3.71
C ASN A 22 0.00 24.86 -3.63
N ASN A 23 -0.14 25.73 -4.64
CA ASN A 23 -1.20 26.75 -4.70
C ASN A 23 -2.54 26.21 -5.22
N LEU A 24 -2.59 24.98 -5.74
CA LEU A 24 -3.81 24.34 -6.22
C LEU A 24 -4.54 23.69 -5.03
N VAL A 25 -5.12 24.51 -4.15
CA VAL A 25 -5.70 24.07 -2.86
C VAL A 25 -7.02 23.27 -3.01
N PHE A 26 -7.62 23.24 -4.21
CA PHE A 26 -9.01 22.80 -4.39
C PHE A 26 -9.22 21.52 -5.20
N PHE A 27 -8.18 20.90 -5.75
CA PHE A 27 -8.39 19.71 -6.56
C PHE A 27 -8.46 18.45 -5.70
N THR A 28 -9.34 17.55 -6.10
CA THR A 28 -9.66 16.31 -5.39
C THR A 28 -9.07 15.09 -6.07
N THR A 29 -8.70 15.20 -7.35
CA THR A 29 -8.08 14.12 -8.13
C THR A 29 -6.77 14.55 -8.78
N PHE A 30 -5.71 13.78 -8.53
CA PHE A 30 -4.41 13.91 -9.19
C PHE A 30 -4.11 12.63 -9.97
N ASP A 31 -3.97 12.72 -11.29
CA ASP A 31 -3.52 11.59 -12.10
C ASP A 31 -2.25 11.93 -12.89
N ILE A 32 -1.18 11.17 -12.64
CA ILE A 32 0.14 11.38 -13.23
C ILE A 32 0.52 10.16 -14.07
N SER A 33 1.06 10.42 -15.27
CA SER A 33 1.70 9.38 -16.06
C SER A 33 2.98 9.81 -16.76
N CYS A 34 3.87 8.84 -16.99
CA CYS A 34 5.14 9.01 -17.69
C CYS A 34 6.14 9.99 -17.05
N LEU A 35 5.99 10.28 -15.75
CA LEU A 35 6.89 11.19 -15.02
C LEU A 35 8.22 10.51 -14.65
N LYS A 36 9.31 11.28 -14.66
CA LYS A 36 10.63 10.81 -14.22
C LYS A 36 10.85 10.92 -12.71
N SER A 37 10.47 12.05 -12.11
CA SER A 37 10.61 12.28 -10.67
C SER A 37 9.45 13.13 -10.14
N LEU A 38 8.96 12.79 -8.95
CA LEU A 38 8.11 13.68 -8.16
C LEU A 38 9.02 14.62 -7.34
N LEU A 39 8.64 15.89 -7.17
CA LEU A 39 9.37 16.80 -6.28
C LEU A 39 9.22 16.38 -4.81
N ASN A 40 10.16 16.88 -3.98
CA ASN A 40 10.27 16.55 -2.57
C ASN A 40 9.16 17.16 -1.69
N GLU A 41 8.36 18.10 -2.18
CA GLU A 41 7.36 18.80 -1.36
C GLU A 41 5.97 18.68 -1.99
N LEU A 42 5.16 17.76 -1.47
CA LEU A 42 3.73 17.62 -1.80
C LEU A 42 2.85 18.25 -0.70
N ASP A 43 3.31 19.35 -0.11
CA ASP A 43 2.92 19.77 1.23
C ASP A 43 1.51 20.38 1.35
N ASN A 44 0.77 20.51 0.25
CA ASN A 44 -0.50 21.23 0.25
C ASN A 44 -1.70 20.48 -0.35
N PHE A 45 -1.60 19.17 -0.57
CA PHE A 45 -2.71 18.38 -1.13
C PHE A 45 -3.70 17.89 -0.07
N THR A 46 -4.10 18.78 0.84
CA THR A 46 -5.02 18.49 1.95
C THR A 46 -6.43 18.12 1.48
N SER A 47 -6.87 18.67 0.34
CA SER A 47 -8.18 18.37 -0.30
C SER A 47 -8.16 17.13 -1.19
N LEU A 48 -6.99 16.54 -1.45
CA LEU A 48 -6.86 15.47 -2.42
C LEU A 48 -7.49 14.17 -1.90
N THR A 49 -8.48 13.66 -2.62
CA THR A 49 -9.18 12.42 -2.27
C THR A 49 -8.72 11.22 -3.09
N THR A 50 -8.20 11.47 -4.29
CA THR A 50 -7.72 10.43 -5.22
C THR A 50 -6.37 10.79 -5.81
N PHE A 51 -5.37 9.93 -5.62
CA PHE A 51 -4.04 10.07 -6.21
C PHE A 51 -3.68 8.83 -7.02
N LYS A 52 -3.40 9.02 -8.31
CA LYS A 52 -3.04 7.96 -9.26
C LYS A 52 -1.70 8.26 -9.91
N ILE A 53 -0.81 7.28 -9.90
CA ILE A 53 0.47 7.31 -10.60
C ILE A 53 0.52 6.10 -11.51
N ARG A 54 0.66 6.30 -12.82
CA ARG A 54 0.61 5.20 -13.80
C ARG A 54 1.64 5.33 -14.91
N ARG A 55 2.28 4.21 -15.28
CA ARG A 55 3.23 4.16 -16.41
C ARG A 55 4.41 5.13 -16.26
N CYS A 56 4.81 5.47 -15.04
CA CYS A 56 6.02 6.26 -14.77
C CYS A 56 7.22 5.32 -14.71
N SER A 57 7.73 4.92 -15.88
CA SER A 57 8.78 3.90 -15.96
C SER A 57 10.11 4.33 -15.34
N SER A 58 10.40 5.64 -15.25
CA SER A 58 11.62 6.18 -14.65
C SER A 58 11.48 6.60 -13.18
N LEU A 59 10.27 6.57 -12.62
CA LEU A 59 10.04 6.96 -11.23
C LEU A 59 10.56 5.89 -10.27
N THR A 60 11.58 6.22 -9.48
CA THR A 60 12.26 5.30 -8.57
C THR A 60 11.65 5.26 -7.17
N SER A 61 11.12 6.39 -6.70
CA SER A 61 10.55 6.54 -5.37
C SER A 61 9.50 7.65 -5.34
N LEU A 62 8.70 7.66 -4.29
CA LEU A 62 7.83 8.79 -3.94
C LEU A 62 8.51 9.62 -2.83
N PRO A 63 8.15 10.90 -2.67
CA PRO A 63 8.62 11.70 -1.55
C PRO A 63 8.15 11.06 -0.23
N ASN A 64 8.96 11.25 0.81
CA ASN A 64 8.68 10.66 2.12
C ASN A 64 7.51 11.37 2.79
N GLU A 65 7.35 12.67 2.57
CA GLU A 65 6.29 13.51 3.11
C GLU A 65 4.92 13.24 2.44
N LEU A 66 4.18 12.25 2.96
CA LEU A 66 2.78 11.99 2.62
C LEU A 66 1.79 12.39 3.74
N ASN A 67 2.28 12.94 4.86
CA ASN A 67 1.44 13.30 6.00
C ASN A 67 0.31 14.30 5.67
N ASN A 68 0.48 15.12 4.62
CA ASN A 68 -0.48 16.15 4.23
C ASN A 68 -1.69 15.62 3.43
N PHE A 69 -1.67 14.35 3.00
CA PHE A 69 -2.77 13.70 2.29
C PHE A 69 -3.91 13.26 3.23
N ILE A 70 -4.35 14.15 4.11
CA ILE A 70 -5.32 13.87 5.18
C ILE A 70 -6.70 13.46 4.66
N SER A 71 -7.08 13.88 3.45
CA SER A 71 -8.37 13.55 2.81
C SER A 71 -8.25 12.39 1.81
N LEU A 72 -7.06 11.81 1.63
CA LEU A 72 -6.82 10.83 0.58
C LEU A 72 -7.49 9.52 0.91
N THR A 73 -8.50 9.17 0.11
CA THR A 73 -9.27 7.93 0.25
C THR A 73 -8.79 6.85 -0.70
N THR A 74 -8.24 7.23 -1.85
CA THR A 74 -7.79 6.31 -2.89
C THR A 74 -6.38 6.63 -3.33
N PHE A 75 -5.45 5.69 -3.12
CA PHE A 75 -4.09 5.78 -3.64
C PHE A 75 -3.79 4.60 -4.56
N LYS A 76 -3.38 4.90 -5.80
CA LYS A 76 -3.06 3.89 -6.81
C LYS A 76 -1.72 4.18 -7.48
N ILE A 77 -0.83 3.20 -7.48
CA ILE A 77 0.42 3.26 -8.24
C ILE A 77 0.59 2.02 -9.11
N ARG A 78 0.65 2.19 -10.43
CA ARG A 78 0.55 1.08 -11.39
C ARG A 78 1.55 1.19 -12.53
N ARG A 79 2.17 0.07 -12.93
CA ARG A 79 3.06 -0.01 -14.09
C ARG A 79 4.25 0.98 -14.03
N CYS A 80 4.81 1.23 -12.85
CA CYS A 80 6.04 1.99 -12.67
C CYS A 80 7.19 0.99 -12.46
N SER A 81 7.95 0.71 -13.52
CA SER A 81 8.90 -0.41 -13.56
C SER A 81 10.20 -0.18 -12.79
N SER A 82 10.64 1.07 -12.65
CA SER A 82 11.87 1.41 -11.91
C SER A 82 11.62 1.76 -10.45
N MET A 83 10.39 1.69 -9.97
CA MET A 83 10.09 2.01 -8.58
C MET A 83 10.68 0.93 -7.67
N THR A 84 11.44 1.34 -6.66
CA THR A 84 12.15 0.42 -5.76
C THR A 84 11.60 0.42 -4.34
N SER A 85 10.96 1.52 -3.91
CA SER A 85 10.49 1.71 -2.54
C SER A 85 9.15 2.46 -2.47
N LEU A 86 8.49 2.36 -1.32
CA LEU A 86 7.35 3.16 -0.93
C LEU A 86 7.75 4.04 0.27
N PRO A 87 7.14 5.23 0.43
CA PRO A 87 7.46 6.12 1.54
C PRO A 87 6.92 5.56 2.84
N ASN A 88 7.69 5.72 3.92
CA ASN A 88 7.34 5.21 5.25
C ASN A 88 6.00 5.77 5.75
N GLU A 89 5.67 7.01 5.37
CA GLU A 89 4.45 7.70 5.78
C GLU A 89 3.19 7.20 5.07
N LEU A 90 3.32 6.32 4.07
CA LEU A 90 2.16 5.66 3.45
C LEU A 90 1.29 4.96 4.51
N GLY A 91 1.92 4.42 5.56
CA GLY A 91 1.23 3.78 6.68
C GLY A 91 0.44 4.74 7.57
N ASN A 92 0.57 6.06 7.40
CA ASN A 92 -0.06 7.09 8.23
C ASN A 92 -1.30 7.73 7.59
N LEU A 93 -1.68 7.33 6.38
CA LEU A 93 -2.84 7.88 5.67
C LEU A 93 -4.16 7.42 6.33
N THR A 94 -4.67 8.22 7.25
CA THR A 94 -5.81 7.88 8.12
C THR A 94 -7.14 7.75 7.38
N SER A 95 -7.35 8.56 6.34
CA SER A 95 -8.56 8.54 5.50
C SER A 95 -8.51 7.50 4.38
N LEU A 96 -7.39 6.78 4.22
CA LEU A 96 -7.21 5.85 3.10
C LEU A 96 -8.17 4.68 3.21
N ILE A 97 -9.00 4.51 2.18
CA ILE A 97 -9.98 3.42 2.03
C ILE A 97 -9.42 2.34 1.10
N THR A 98 -8.77 2.77 0.02
CA THR A 98 -8.25 1.88 -1.04
C THR A 98 -6.77 2.15 -1.29
N LEU A 99 -5.95 1.10 -1.14
CA LEU A 99 -4.54 1.09 -1.53
C LEU A 99 -4.33 0.06 -2.66
N ASN A 100 -3.86 0.52 -3.82
CA ASN A 100 -3.49 -0.36 -4.92
C ASN A 100 -2.07 -0.07 -5.39
N ILE A 101 -1.17 -1.03 -5.16
CA ILE A 101 0.22 -0.97 -5.60
C ILE A 101 0.43 -2.13 -6.57
N SER A 102 0.62 -1.79 -7.85
CA SER A 102 0.87 -2.76 -8.92
C SER A 102 2.12 -2.36 -9.72
N CYS A 103 3.26 -2.36 -9.04
CA CYS A 103 4.58 -2.04 -9.61
C CYS A 103 5.58 -3.13 -9.22
N ASN A 104 6.65 -3.28 -10.01
CA ASN A 104 7.72 -4.23 -9.70
C ASN A 104 8.67 -3.61 -8.68
N LEU A 105 8.22 -3.56 -7.42
CA LEU A 105 8.99 -3.04 -6.29
C LEU A 105 10.06 -4.06 -5.86
N ILE A 106 11.08 -4.22 -6.70
CA ILE A 106 12.13 -5.25 -6.56
C ILE A 106 12.99 -5.10 -5.30
N SER A 107 12.95 -3.96 -4.62
CA SER A 107 13.72 -3.70 -3.40
C SER A 107 12.84 -3.52 -2.16
N LEU A 108 11.51 -3.58 -2.28
CA LEU A 108 10.61 -3.42 -1.14
C LEU A 108 10.56 -4.73 -0.35
N THR A 109 11.39 -4.83 0.68
CA THR A 109 11.43 -5.98 1.59
C THR A 109 10.48 -5.84 2.77
N ILE A 110 10.17 -4.61 3.18
CA ILE A 110 9.31 -4.32 4.33
C ILE A 110 8.18 -3.39 3.91
N LEU A 111 6.95 -3.76 4.25
CA LEU A 111 5.77 -2.91 4.09
C LEU A 111 5.01 -2.82 5.43
N SER A 112 4.95 -1.61 5.97
CA SER A 112 4.23 -1.30 7.22
C SER A 112 3.06 -0.35 6.96
N ILE A 113 1.85 -0.77 7.35
CA ILE A 113 0.61 0.00 7.21
C ILE A 113 -0.04 0.12 8.59
N GLU A 114 0.31 1.16 9.35
CA GLU A 114 0.03 1.19 10.79
C GLU A 114 -1.25 1.93 11.18
N ARG A 115 -1.55 3.09 10.59
CA ARG A 115 -2.63 3.99 11.01
C ARG A 115 -3.67 4.26 9.92
N CYS A 116 -3.69 3.45 8.85
CA CYS A 116 -4.79 3.44 7.90
C CYS A 116 -6.04 2.80 8.53
N LEU A 117 -6.77 3.58 9.32
CA LEU A 117 -7.92 3.14 10.12
C LEU A 117 -9.09 2.71 9.22
N ASN A 118 -9.29 3.45 8.12
CA ASN A 118 -10.41 3.27 7.20
C ASN A 118 -10.13 2.31 6.05
N LEU A 119 -8.93 1.71 5.99
CA LEU A 119 -8.55 0.81 4.90
C LEU A 119 -9.47 -0.40 4.89
N ILE A 120 -10.23 -0.59 3.82
CA ILE A 120 -11.20 -1.70 3.70
C ILE A 120 -10.53 -2.93 3.10
N SER A 121 -9.66 -2.72 2.12
CA SER A 121 -9.01 -3.80 1.39
C SER A 121 -7.65 -3.38 0.82
N LEU A 122 -6.77 -4.37 0.67
CA LEU A 122 -5.59 -4.30 -0.19
C LEU A 122 -5.92 -5.04 -1.48
N ALA A 123 -5.46 -4.51 -2.61
CA ALA A 123 -5.76 -5.13 -3.89
C ALA A 123 -4.94 -6.40 -4.13
N ASN A 124 -5.45 -7.32 -4.96
CA ASN A 124 -4.80 -8.58 -5.29
C ASN A 124 -3.39 -8.41 -5.88
N GLU A 125 -3.10 -7.28 -6.51
CA GLU A 125 -1.76 -6.98 -7.02
C GLU A 125 -0.69 -6.86 -5.92
N PHE A 126 -1.07 -6.87 -4.63
CA PHE A 126 -0.16 -7.04 -3.50
C PHE A 126 0.72 -8.29 -3.64
N GLY A 127 0.20 -9.36 -4.25
CA GLY A 127 0.97 -10.56 -4.57
C GLY A 127 2.19 -10.33 -5.48
N ASN A 128 2.25 -9.18 -6.17
CA ASN A 128 3.35 -8.86 -7.08
C ASN A 128 4.57 -8.23 -6.37
N LEU A 129 4.52 -8.05 -5.05
CA LEU A 129 5.64 -7.56 -4.25
C LEU A 129 6.65 -8.70 -4.01
N LEU A 130 7.25 -9.22 -5.08
CA LEU A 130 8.01 -10.47 -5.08
C LEU A 130 9.20 -10.49 -4.09
N SER A 131 9.76 -9.32 -3.76
CA SER A 131 10.87 -9.16 -2.80
C SER A 131 10.42 -8.93 -1.36
N LEU A 132 9.11 -8.87 -1.10
CA LEU A 132 8.56 -8.58 0.22
C LEU A 132 8.83 -9.73 1.17
N THR A 133 9.59 -9.45 2.23
CA THR A 133 9.89 -10.40 3.30
C THR A 133 8.99 -10.17 4.51
N THR A 134 8.60 -8.92 4.75
CA THR A 134 7.96 -8.50 6.00
C THR A 134 6.75 -7.63 5.73
N PHE A 135 5.61 -8.02 6.29
CA PHE A 135 4.39 -7.23 6.26
C PHE A 135 3.86 -6.98 7.68
N HIS A 136 3.71 -5.70 7.99
CA HIS A 136 3.09 -5.23 9.23
C HIS A 136 1.80 -4.46 8.91
N LYS A 137 0.67 -4.91 9.48
CA LYS A 137 -0.56 -4.12 9.51
C LYS A 137 -0.94 -3.89 10.96
N SER A 138 -1.02 -2.64 11.37
CA SER A 138 -1.56 -2.27 12.69
C SER A 138 -2.81 -1.41 12.52
N TRP A 139 -3.55 -1.22 13.61
CA TRP A 139 -4.71 -0.31 13.74
C TRP A 139 -5.54 -0.13 12.47
N SER A 140 -6.54 -1.01 12.30
CA SER A 140 -7.58 -0.84 11.28
C SER A 140 -8.94 -1.15 11.88
N SER A 141 -9.90 -0.28 11.61
CA SER A 141 -11.29 -0.47 12.03
C SER A 141 -12.11 -1.15 10.94
N ASN A 142 -11.68 -1.07 9.67
CA ASN A 142 -12.52 -1.46 8.53
C ASN A 142 -11.90 -2.53 7.62
N LEU A 143 -10.67 -2.99 7.84
CA LEU A 143 -10.04 -4.02 7.01
C LEU A 143 -10.76 -5.36 7.22
N ILE A 144 -11.44 -5.86 6.19
CA ILE A 144 -12.26 -7.08 6.28
C ILE A 144 -11.45 -8.33 5.98
N SER A 145 -10.55 -8.26 4.99
CA SER A 145 -9.72 -9.39 4.56
C SER A 145 -8.40 -8.92 3.96
N LEU A 146 -7.43 -9.84 3.86
CA LEU A 146 -6.20 -9.69 3.09
C LEU A 146 -6.39 -10.19 1.65
N PRO A 147 -5.54 -9.78 0.69
CA PRO A 147 -5.66 -10.19 -0.70
C PRO A 147 -5.30 -11.68 -0.87
N ASN A 148 -5.95 -12.37 -1.81
CA ASN A 148 -5.78 -13.82 -2.01
C ASN A 148 -4.48 -14.20 -2.74
N GLU A 149 -3.86 -13.28 -3.48
CA GLU A 149 -2.69 -13.55 -4.32
C GLU A 149 -1.35 -13.60 -3.55
N LEU A 150 -1.33 -14.03 -2.27
CA LEU A 150 -0.10 -14.11 -1.46
C LEU A 150 0.87 -15.22 -1.91
N ARG A 151 0.39 -16.21 -2.68
CA ARG A 151 1.19 -17.35 -3.17
C ARG A 151 2.42 -16.96 -3.98
N ASN A 152 2.45 -15.76 -4.53
CA ASN A 152 3.54 -15.27 -5.38
C ASN A 152 4.70 -14.67 -4.56
N LEU A 153 4.54 -14.48 -3.25
CA LEU A 153 5.54 -13.88 -2.37
C LEU A 153 6.57 -14.93 -1.89
N ALA A 154 7.51 -15.28 -2.77
CA ALA A 154 8.46 -16.39 -2.55
C ALA A 154 9.39 -16.22 -1.33
N PHE A 155 9.62 -14.99 -0.87
CA PHE A 155 10.52 -14.67 0.26
C PHE A 155 9.79 -14.18 1.51
N PHE A 156 8.47 -14.36 1.57
CA PHE A 156 7.64 -13.80 2.63
C PHE A 156 7.84 -14.56 3.95
N THR A 157 8.50 -13.92 4.93
CA THR A 157 8.95 -14.54 6.18
C THR A 157 8.15 -14.08 7.40
N ILE A 158 7.76 -12.80 7.43
CA ILE A 158 7.12 -12.20 8.61
C ILE A 158 5.78 -11.58 8.20
N MET A 159 4.71 -12.09 8.80
CA MET A 159 3.39 -11.46 8.79
C MET A 159 2.97 -11.13 10.22
N SER A 160 2.73 -9.84 10.49
CA SER A 160 2.18 -9.42 11.77
C SER A 160 1.02 -8.44 11.57
N ILE A 161 -0.15 -8.84 12.05
CA ILE A 161 -1.37 -8.04 12.02
C ILE A 161 -1.81 -7.74 13.45
N ARG A 162 -2.08 -6.48 13.78
CA ARG A 162 -2.46 -6.06 15.13
C ARG A 162 -3.62 -5.08 15.10
N SER A 163 -4.57 -5.23 16.01
CA SER A 163 -5.65 -4.26 16.19
C SER A 163 -6.43 -3.98 14.89
N CYS A 164 -6.67 -5.04 14.10
CA CYS A 164 -7.54 -5.02 12.93
C CYS A 164 -8.89 -5.63 13.34
N LEU A 165 -9.80 -4.78 13.79
CA LEU A 165 -10.99 -5.21 14.55
C LEU A 165 -12.02 -5.91 13.66
N SER A 166 -12.20 -5.43 12.43
CA SER A 166 -13.16 -5.97 11.45
C SER A 166 -12.60 -7.08 10.56
N LEU A 167 -11.37 -7.55 10.79
CA LEU A 167 -10.78 -8.62 9.98
C LEU A 167 -11.54 -9.93 10.26
N THR A 168 -12.27 -10.43 9.27
CA THR A 168 -13.14 -11.61 9.43
C THR A 168 -12.49 -12.91 8.99
N SER A 169 -11.57 -12.84 8.03
CA SER A 169 -10.92 -14.01 7.45
C SER A 169 -9.54 -13.69 6.90
N LEU A 170 -8.75 -14.74 6.71
CA LEU A 170 -7.45 -14.72 6.05
C LEU A 170 -7.53 -15.58 4.78
N PRO A 171 -6.76 -15.24 3.74
CA PRO A 171 -6.77 -15.96 2.47
C PRO A 171 -6.20 -17.38 2.64
N ASN A 172 -6.85 -18.37 2.02
CA ASN A 172 -6.38 -19.76 2.05
C ASN A 172 -5.02 -19.94 1.38
N GLU A 173 -4.71 -19.08 0.42
CA GLU A 173 -3.42 -19.04 -0.27
C GLU A 173 -2.26 -18.62 0.65
N LEU A 174 -2.52 -18.11 1.86
CA LEU A 174 -1.47 -17.89 2.86
C LEU A 174 -0.71 -19.19 3.15
N SER A 175 -1.39 -20.33 3.09
CA SER A 175 -0.79 -21.64 3.29
C SER A 175 0.26 -21.99 2.23
N ASN A 176 0.27 -21.33 1.07
CA ASN A 176 1.31 -21.49 0.06
C ASN A 176 2.58 -20.68 0.38
N SER A 177 2.57 -19.83 1.41
CA SER A 177 3.72 -19.04 1.85
C SER A 177 4.67 -19.88 2.70
N THR A 178 5.25 -20.94 2.12
CA THR A 178 6.11 -21.91 2.85
C THR A 178 7.38 -21.28 3.44
N SER A 179 7.74 -20.07 3.03
CA SER A 179 8.82 -19.26 3.59
C SER A 179 8.46 -18.57 4.93
N LEU A 180 7.18 -18.58 5.34
CA LEU A 180 6.72 -17.85 6.51
C LEU A 180 7.31 -18.46 7.79
N THR A 181 8.04 -17.65 8.55
CA THR A 181 8.67 -18.05 9.82
C THR A 181 7.94 -17.46 11.02
N ILE A 182 7.39 -16.26 10.88
CA ILE A 182 6.64 -15.57 11.94
C ILE A 182 5.27 -15.20 11.41
N PHE A 183 4.25 -15.75 12.05
CA PHE A 183 2.86 -15.39 11.81
C PHE A 183 2.18 -14.96 13.12
N LYS A 184 1.83 -13.67 13.20
CA LYS A 184 1.23 -13.07 14.40
C LYS A 184 -0.03 -12.33 14.04
N ILE A 185 -1.15 -12.64 14.71
CA ILE A 185 -2.37 -11.85 14.63
C ILE A 185 -2.82 -11.52 16.04
N LYS A 186 -2.88 -10.23 16.37
CA LYS A 186 -3.16 -9.76 17.72
C LYS A 186 -4.35 -8.81 17.79
N ARG A 187 -5.16 -8.90 18.84
CA ARG A 187 -6.23 -7.94 19.16
C ARG A 187 -7.21 -7.77 17.99
N TYR A 188 -7.74 -8.89 17.49
CA TYR A 188 -8.87 -8.89 16.55
C TYR A 188 -10.17 -9.17 17.33
N SER A 189 -11.31 -8.78 16.78
CA SER A 189 -12.63 -9.04 17.39
C SER A 189 -13.59 -9.81 16.49
N SER A 190 -13.36 -9.80 15.17
CA SER A 190 -14.31 -10.34 14.18
C SER A 190 -13.78 -11.55 13.40
N LEU A 191 -12.59 -12.06 13.69
CA LEU A 191 -11.98 -13.18 12.95
C LEU A 191 -12.74 -14.48 13.23
N ILE A 192 -13.32 -15.06 12.18
CA ILE A 192 -14.16 -16.27 12.27
C ILE A 192 -13.45 -17.47 11.63
N SER A 193 -12.52 -17.26 10.70
CA SER A 193 -11.80 -18.34 10.02
C SER A 193 -10.30 -18.07 9.86
N LEU A 194 -9.53 -19.15 9.94
CA LEU A 194 -8.12 -19.22 9.59
C LEU A 194 -7.94 -19.91 8.22
N PRO A 195 -6.79 -19.73 7.55
CA PRO A 195 -6.49 -20.42 6.30
C PRO A 195 -6.52 -21.93 6.48
N ASN A 196 -7.00 -22.63 5.45
CA ASN A 196 -6.94 -24.09 5.42
C ASN A 196 -5.48 -24.56 5.28
N LYS A 197 -5.12 -25.69 5.88
CA LYS A 197 -3.79 -26.32 5.74
C LYS A 197 -2.61 -25.51 6.31
N LEU A 198 -2.74 -24.91 7.49
CA LEU A 198 -1.61 -24.24 8.17
C LEU A 198 -0.45 -25.20 8.52
N ASP A 199 -0.71 -26.52 8.56
CA ASP A 199 0.26 -27.58 8.78
C ASP A 199 1.35 -27.66 7.71
N ILE A 200 1.12 -27.12 6.51
CA ILE A 200 2.12 -27.10 5.43
C ILE A 200 3.13 -25.94 5.57
N LEU A 201 2.91 -25.03 6.52
CA LEU A 201 3.84 -23.94 6.83
C LEU A 201 5.00 -24.42 7.71
N THR A 202 5.80 -25.33 7.18
CA THR A 202 6.87 -26.05 7.89
C THR A 202 8.00 -25.15 8.40
N SER A 203 8.14 -23.94 7.86
CA SER A 203 9.15 -22.96 8.28
C SER A 203 8.72 -22.13 9.51
N LEU A 204 7.48 -22.25 9.99
CA LEU A 204 6.98 -21.46 11.12
C LEU A 204 7.74 -21.76 12.40
N THR A 205 8.38 -20.74 12.96
CA THR A 205 9.01 -20.76 14.29
C THR A 205 8.16 -20.04 15.33
N THR A 206 7.28 -19.13 14.89
CA THR A 206 6.35 -18.41 15.76
C THR A 206 4.97 -18.32 15.13
N PHE A 207 3.98 -18.86 15.84
CA PHE A 207 2.56 -18.74 15.52
C PHE A 207 1.82 -18.21 16.76
N ASP A 208 1.30 -16.98 16.72
CA ASP A 208 0.63 -16.33 17.86
C ASP A 208 -0.65 -15.63 17.37
N ILE A 209 -1.80 -16.19 17.73
CA ILE A 209 -3.12 -15.65 17.42
C ILE A 209 -3.86 -15.40 18.75
N ARG A 210 -4.04 -14.14 19.14
CA ARG A 210 -4.65 -13.74 20.45
C ARG A 210 -5.23 -12.33 20.51
#